data_AF-A0A1P8RX52-F1
#
_entry.id   AF-A0A1P8RX52-F1
#
_cell.length_a   1.000
_cell.length_b   1.000
_cell.length_c   1.000
_cell.angle_alpha   90.00
_cell.angle_beta   90.00
_cell.angle_gamma   90.00
#
_symmetry.space_group_name_H-M   'P 1'
#
loop_
_entity.id
_entity.type
_entity.pdbx_description
1 polymer ?
#
loop_
_entity_poly.entity_id
_entity_poly.type
_entity_poly.pdbx_seq_one_letter_code
_entity_poly.pdbx_strand_id
1 'polypeptide(L)'
;MKLNQSQIQDLYAFTRKHFVEHYDLQTELVDDLANDIETMWKTDTNLTFEEARDKAFKKFGIFGFMEAIEERQKAMNKRYMCYFWNELKLWFRVPQIITTLGLFCVYYLSFSSSYTEFLSVGYYIIIAIWSIFKSVQLNRQFRRRKEKSDKKWMLEEMIYKQAGGTTLVFMSQVYNVFLISDRFSGKFTAILFFSIIFTLLTLINYISFQLIPNKAEALLNETYPEFSL
;
A
#
# COMPACT_ATOMS: atom_id res chain seq x y z
N MET A 1 26.56 -22.24 20.26
CA MET A 1 25.29 -22.75 20.84
C MET A 1 24.16 -22.44 19.87
N LYS A 2 23.03 -23.17 19.94
CA LYS A 2 21.82 -22.83 19.17
C LYS A 2 20.74 -22.29 20.09
N LEU A 3 19.95 -21.35 19.58
CA LEU A 3 18.82 -20.79 20.33
C LEU A 3 17.71 -21.83 20.51
N ASN A 4 17.07 -21.80 21.68
CA ASN A 4 15.87 -22.59 21.94
C ASN A 4 14.60 -21.82 21.53
N GLN A 5 13.46 -22.52 21.50
CA GLN A 5 12.19 -21.94 21.05
C GLN A 5 11.71 -20.78 21.95
N SER A 6 12.00 -20.82 23.26
CA SER A 6 11.65 -19.72 24.18
C SER A 6 12.42 -18.44 23.83
N GLN A 7 13.73 -18.57 23.56
CA GLN A 7 14.58 -17.44 23.19
C GLN A 7 14.18 -16.85 21.83
N ILE A 8 13.79 -17.68 20.87
CA ILE A 8 13.24 -17.22 19.59
C ILE A 8 11.95 -16.44 19.82
N GLN A 9 11.05 -16.93 20.67
CA GLN A 9 9.82 -16.22 21.01
C GLN A 9 10.11 -14.87 21.71
N ASP A 10 11.14 -14.82 22.55
CA ASP A 10 11.61 -13.58 23.17
C ASP A 10 12.15 -12.59 22.14
N LEU A 11 12.83 -13.05 21.08
CA LEU A 11 13.26 -12.20 19.97
C LEU A 11 12.07 -11.63 19.19
N TYR A 12 11.02 -12.43 18.92
CA TYR A 12 9.79 -11.92 18.31
C TYR A 12 9.09 -10.88 19.20
N ALA A 13 9.03 -11.12 20.52
CA ALA A 13 8.48 -10.15 21.47
C ALA A 13 9.33 -8.87 21.52
N PHE A 14 10.65 -9.00 21.42
CA PHE A 14 11.59 -7.89 21.37
C PHE A 14 11.41 -7.05 20.11
N THR A 15 11.41 -7.63 18.90
CA THR A 15 11.20 -6.87 17.65
C THR A 15 9.87 -6.13 17.64
N ARG A 16 8.81 -6.75 18.17
CA ARG A 16 7.49 -6.11 18.33
C ARG A 16 7.51 -4.92 19.30
N LYS A 17 8.26 -5.00 20.41
CA LYS A 17 8.45 -3.86 21.34
C LYS A 17 9.21 -2.70 20.67
N HIS A 18 10.01 -3.00 19.66
CA HIS A 18 10.76 -2.02 18.85
C HIS A 18 10.02 -1.64 17.56
N PHE A 19 8.67 -1.63 17.58
CA PHE A 19 7.79 -1.14 16.51
C PHE A 19 7.85 -1.89 15.18
N VAL A 20 8.45 -3.07 15.13
CA VAL A 20 8.35 -3.95 13.97
C VAL A 20 7.00 -4.66 14.05
N GLU A 21 6.01 -4.23 13.28
CA GLU A 21 4.65 -4.82 13.32
C GLU A 21 4.40 -5.88 12.24
N HIS A 22 5.19 -5.86 11.17
CA HIS A 22 4.99 -6.72 10.01
C HIS A 22 5.72 -8.04 10.17
N TYR A 23 4.99 -9.14 10.03
CA TYR A 23 5.49 -10.49 10.30
C TYR A 23 6.64 -10.89 9.37
N ASP A 24 6.62 -10.45 8.11
CA ASP A 24 7.71 -10.71 7.16
C ASP A 24 9.03 -10.06 7.61
N LEU A 25 8.96 -8.80 8.02
CA LEU A 25 10.14 -8.09 8.55
C LEU A 25 10.56 -8.60 9.93
N GLN A 26 9.60 -8.95 10.79
CA GLN A 26 9.90 -9.54 12.10
C GLN A 26 10.71 -10.83 11.95
N THR A 27 10.30 -11.71 11.03
CA THR A 27 10.98 -13.00 10.85
C THR A 27 12.40 -12.81 10.30
N GLU A 28 12.59 -11.88 9.37
CA GLU A 28 13.91 -11.48 8.87
C GLU A 28 14.81 -10.96 9.99
N LEU A 29 14.33 -10.01 10.80
CA LEU A 29 15.10 -9.43 11.91
C LEU A 29 15.37 -10.43 13.04
N VAL A 30 14.43 -11.35 13.31
CA VAL A 30 14.64 -12.40 14.31
C VAL A 30 15.72 -13.37 13.86
N ASP A 31 15.76 -13.73 12.58
CA ASP A 31 16.82 -14.58 12.02
C ASP A 31 18.20 -13.91 12.11
N ASP A 32 18.28 -12.62 11.74
CA ASP A 32 19.50 -11.83 11.86
C ASP A 32 20.01 -11.75 13.31
N LEU A 33 19.12 -11.42 14.25
CA LEU A 33 19.45 -11.38 15.69
C LEU A 33 19.87 -12.75 16.20
N ALA A 34 19.18 -13.82 15.78
CA ALA A 34 19.47 -15.17 16.19
C ALA A 34 20.88 -15.59 15.75
N ASN A 35 21.19 -15.38 14.47
CA ASN A 35 22.50 -15.67 13.89
C ASN A 35 23.63 -14.88 14.57
N ASP A 36 23.38 -13.62 14.90
CA ASP A 36 24.33 -12.77 15.62
C ASP A 36 24.61 -13.29 17.03
N ILE A 37 23.58 -13.68 17.78
CA ILE A 37 23.71 -14.26 19.12
C ILE A 37 24.49 -15.58 19.07
N GLU A 38 24.13 -16.46 18.13
CA GLU A 38 24.82 -17.74 17.97
C GLU A 38 26.31 -17.55 17.60
N THR A 39 26.61 -16.52 16.80
CA THR A 39 27.98 -16.15 16.44
C THR A 39 28.74 -15.58 17.63
N MET A 40 28.12 -14.72 18.44
CA MET A 40 28.74 -14.21 19.67
C MET A 40 29.04 -15.34 20.65
N TRP A 41 28.15 -16.32 20.82
CA TRP A 41 28.38 -17.49 21.67
C TRP A 41 29.46 -18.44 21.17
N LYS A 42 29.82 -18.41 19.87
CA LYS A 42 30.99 -19.15 19.37
C LYS A 42 32.30 -18.50 19.81
N THR A 43 32.31 -17.18 19.97
CA THR A 43 33.49 -16.40 20.33
C THR A 43 33.64 -16.24 21.84
N ASP A 44 32.54 -16.07 22.56
CA ASP A 44 32.49 -15.90 24.02
C ASP A 44 31.30 -16.66 24.59
N THR A 45 31.58 -17.81 25.21
CA THR A 45 30.58 -18.72 25.77
C THR A 45 30.00 -18.26 27.11
N ASN A 46 30.56 -17.22 27.73
CA ASN A 46 30.10 -16.72 29.03
C ASN A 46 29.00 -15.66 28.90
N LEU A 47 28.72 -15.18 27.69
CA LEU A 47 27.66 -14.20 27.43
C LEU A 47 26.28 -14.77 27.72
N THR A 48 25.50 -14.07 28.53
CA THR A 48 24.09 -14.38 28.71
C THR A 48 23.29 -14.06 27.44
N PHE A 49 22.14 -14.70 27.27
CA PHE A 49 21.27 -14.45 26.12
C PHE A 49 20.85 -12.98 26.01
N GLU A 50 20.51 -12.34 27.13
CA GLU A 50 20.06 -10.95 27.18
C GLU A 50 21.18 -9.98 26.78
N GLU A 51 22.39 -10.20 27.27
CA GLU A 51 23.56 -9.40 26.88
C GLU A 51 23.90 -9.58 25.40
N ALA A 52 23.83 -10.82 24.89
CA ALA A 52 24.06 -11.11 23.48
C ALA A 52 22.99 -10.44 22.61
N ARG A 53 21.70 -10.53 22.97
CA ARG A 53 20.60 -9.87 22.27
C ARG A 53 20.79 -8.36 22.23
N ASP A 54 21.10 -7.74 23.37
CA ASP A 54 21.25 -6.28 23.45
C ASP A 54 22.48 -5.80 22.68
N LYS A 55 23.56 -6.61 22.64
CA LYS A 55 24.72 -6.35 21.76
C LYS A 55 24.37 -6.50 20.28
N ALA A 56 23.61 -7.51 19.89
CA ALA A 56 23.13 -7.69 18.51
C ALA A 56 22.25 -6.50 18.10
N PHE A 57 21.31 -6.10 18.95
CA PHE A 57 20.44 -4.94 18.70
C PHE A 57 21.22 -3.64 18.54
N LYS A 58 22.27 -3.41 19.33
CA LYS A 58 23.13 -2.22 19.21
C LYS A 58 23.80 -2.08 17.84
N LYS A 59 23.96 -3.15 17.06
CA LYS A 59 24.50 -3.07 15.69
C LYS A 59 23.59 -2.31 14.73
N PHE A 60 22.29 -2.26 15.01
CA PHE A 60 21.31 -1.46 14.25
C PHE A 60 21.39 0.04 14.57
N GLY A 61 22.34 0.47 15.42
CA GLY A 61 22.60 1.87 15.69
C GLY A 61 21.56 2.54 16.59
N ILE A 62 21.61 3.88 16.62
CA ILE A 62 20.81 4.71 17.54
C ILE A 62 19.31 4.63 17.20
N PHE A 63 18.99 4.45 15.91
CA PHE A 63 17.61 4.37 15.44
C PHE A 63 17.01 2.96 15.50
N GLY A 64 17.79 1.96 15.94
CA GLY A 64 17.34 0.57 16.03
C GLY A 64 16.82 0.07 14.68
N PHE A 65 15.64 -0.57 14.66
CA PHE A 65 15.08 -1.15 13.44
C PHE A 65 14.47 -0.15 12.45
N MET A 66 14.50 1.16 12.71
CA MET A 66 13.83 2.14 11.84
C MET A 66 14.36 2.12 10.40
N GLU A 67 15.68 1.99 10.22
CA GLU A 67 16.29 1.91 8.89
C GLU A 67 15.83 0.66 8.14
N ALA A 68 15.86 -0.50 8.80
CA ALA A 68 15.37 -1.76 8.22
C ALA A 68 13.87 -1.70 7.87
N ILE A 69 13.05 -1.08 8.73
CA ILE A 69 11.62 -0.86 8.44
C ILE A 69 11.44 0.01 7.19
N GLU A 70 12.18 1.11 7.08
CA GLU A 70 12.08 2.03 5.94
C GLU A 70 12.53 1.37 4.64
N GLU A 71 13.65 0.66 4.66
CA GLU A 71 14.16 -0.08 3.50
C GLU A 71 13.17 -1.14 3.03
N ARG A 72 12.61 -1.91 3.95
CA ARG A 72 11.59 -2.91 3.65
C ARG A 72 10.35 -2.26 3.05
N GLN A 73 9.88 -1.15 3.63
CA GLN A 73 8.74 -0.39 3.12
C GLN A 73 9.01 0.15 1.71
N LYS A 74 10.22 0.65 1.42
CA LYS A 74 10.63 1.10 0.08
C LYS A 74 10.63 -0.06 -0.92
N ALA A 75 11.18 -1.21 -0.54
CA ALA A 75 11.20 -2.41 -1.38
C ALA A 75 9.78 -2.89 -1.70
N MET A 76 8.89 -2.93 -0.71
CA MET A 76 7.49 -3.33 -0.89
C MET A 76 6.71 -2.31 -1.73
N ASN A 77 6.96 -1.00 -1.57
CA ASN A 77 6.40 0.05 -2.43
C ASN A 77 6.80 -0.14 -3.90
N LYS A 78 8.09 -0.42 -4.16
CA LYS A 78 8.56 -0.69 -5.51
C LYS A 78 7.87 -1.90 -6.13
N ARG A 79 7.68 -2.97 -5.34
CA ARG A 79 7.00 -4.19 -5.78
C ARG A 79 5.51 -3.94 -6.07
N TYR A 80 4.81 -3.24 -5.17
CA TYR A 80 3.43 -2.80 -5.39
C TYR A 80 3.30 -1.98 -6.68
N MET A 81 4.18 -1.01 -6.91
CA MET A 81 4.17 -0.20 -8.13
C MET A 81 4.41 -1.05 -9.39
N CYS A 82 5.28 -2.06 -9.32
CA CYS A 82 5.47 -3.00 -10.42
C CYS A 82 4.16 -3.73 -10.77
N TYR A 83 3.44 -4.25 -9.76
CA TYR A 83 2.14 -4.89 -9.97
C TYR A 83 1.12 -3.90 -10.56
N PHE A 84 1.06 -2.69 -10.04
CA PHE A 84 0.18 -1.64 -10.56
C PHE A 84 0.45 -1.34 -12.05
N TRP A 85 1.72 -1.13 -12.43
CA TRP A 85 2.09 -0.86 -13.82
C TRP A 85 1.81 -2.04 -14.74
N ASN A 86 1.99 -3.27 -14.26
CA ASN A 86 1.66 -4.46 -15.03
C ASN A 86 0.15 -4.57 -15.29
N GLU A 87 -0.67 -4.35 -14.26
CA GLU A 87 -2.13 -4.33 -14.39
C GLU A 87 -2.61 -3.18 -15.29
N LEU A 88 -1.99 -1.99 -15.18
CA LEU A 88 -2.28 -0.86 -16.05
C LEU A 88 -1.98 -1.20 -17.53
N LYS A 89 -0.83 -1.82 -17.82
CA LYS A 89 -0.48 -2.26 -19.18
C LYS A 89 -1.46 -3.30 -19.72
N LEU A 90 -1.90 -4.23 -18.87
CA LEU A 90 -2.90 -5.23 -19.24
C LEU A 90 -4.26 -4.59 -19.53
N TRP A 91 -4.64 -3.56 -18.78
CA TRP A 91 -5.91 -2.84 -18.97
C TRP A 91 -6.03 -2.15 -20.33
N PHE A 92 -4.93 -1.72 -20.94
CA PHE A 92 -4.97 -1.12 -22.27
C PHE A 92 -5.06 -2.14 -23.41
N ARG A 93 -5.30 -3.43 -23.11
CA ARG A 93 -5.65 -4.43 -24.11
C ARG A 93 -7.15 -4.38 -24.44
N VAL A 94 -7.50 -4.90 -25.62
CA VAL A 94 -8.91 -5.04 -26.05
C VAL A 94 -9.57 -6.13 -25.20
N PRO A 95 -10.79 -5.94 -24.66
CA PRO A 95 -11.76 -4.87 -24.94
C PRO A 95 -11.70 -3.64 -24.02
N GLN A 96 -10.90 -3.67 -22.95
CA GLN A 96 -10.92 -2.67 -21.87
C GLN A 96 -10.53 -1.25 -22.34
N ILE A 97 -9.67 -1.15 -23.35
CA ILE A 97 -9.32 0.14 -23.98
C ILE A 97 -10.56 0.86 -24.55
N ILE A 98 -11.54 0.12 -25.09
CA ILE A 98 -12.78 0.68 -25.62
C ILE A 98 -13.58 1.31 -24.48
N THR A 99 -13.61 0.67 -23.31
CA THR A 99 -14.25 1.23 -22.10
C THR A 99 -13.56 2.51 -21.66
N THR A 100 -12.22 2.58 -21.69
CA THR A 100 -11.51 3.82 -21.33
C THR A 100 -11.77 4.97 -22.30
N LEU A 101 -11.85 4.67 -23.61
CA LEU A 101 -12.21 5.66 -24.63
C LEU A 101 -13.66 6.12 -24.47
N GLY A 102 -14.59 5.21 -24.21
CA GLY A 102 -15.99 5.54 -23.92
C GLY A 102 -16.12 6.44 -22.68
N LEU A 103 -15.41 6.12 -21.60
CA LEU A 103 -15.36 6.94 -20.39
C LEU A 103 -14.81 8.34 -20.66
N PHE A 104 -13.72 8.42 -21.44
CA PHE A 104 -13.16 9.71 -21.87
C PHE A 104 -14.17 10.54 -22.67
N CYS A 105 -14.86 9.93 -23.63
CA CYS A 105 -15.89 10.60 -24.41
C CYS A 105 -17.03 11.13 -23.53
N VAL A 106 -17.46 10.36 -22.52
CA VAL A 106 -18.48 10.81 -21.55
C VAL A 106 -17.98 12.06 -20.81
N TYR A 107 -16.77 12.04 -20.25
CA TYR A 107 -16.24 13.22 -19.56
C TYR A 107 -16.05 14.42 -20.50
N TYR A 108 -15.60 14.20 -21.73
CA TYR A 108 -15.42 15.25 -22.71
C TYR A 108 -16.74 15.94 -23.09
N LEU A 109 -17.78 15.15 -23.39
CA LEU A 109 -19.11 15.69 -23.70
C LEU A 109 -19.69 16.45 -22.51
N SER A 110 -19.57 15.90 -21.30
CA SER A 110 -20.05 16.54 -20.08
C SER A 110 -19.34 17.88 -19.83
N PHE A 111 -18.02 17.93 -19.97
CA PHE A 111 -17.25 19.16 -19.74
C PHE A 111 -17.34 20.18 -20.88
N SER A 112 -17.78 19.76 -22.07
CA SER A 112 -18.10 20.67 -23.18
C SER A 112 -19.45 21.36 -23.03
N SER A 113 -20.30 20.96 -22.07
CA SER A 113 -21.59 21.60 -21.80
C SER A 113 -21.43 22.89 -21.00
N SER A 114 -22.47 23.73 -20.96
CA SER A 114 -22.47 24.97 -20.14
C SER A 114 -22.43 24.72 -18.63
N TYR A 115 -22.50 23.46 -18.18
CA TYR A 115 -22.57 23.07 -16.77
C TYR A 115 -21.27 22.41 -16.28
N THR A 116 -20.12 22.68 -16.91
CA THR A 116 -18.82 22.05 -16.60
C THR A 116 -18.49 22.09 -15.11
N GLU A 117 -18.71 23.21 -14.43
CA GLU A 117 -18.44 23.39 -12.99
C GLU A 117 -19.24 22.43 -12.12
N PHE A 118 -20.56 22.39 -12.32
CA PHE A 118 -21.43 21.51 -11.54
C PHE A 118 -21.15 20.04 -11.84
N LEU A 119 -20.89 19.70 -13.10
CA LEU A 119 -20.60 18.32 -13.51
C LEU A 119 -19.22 17.85 -13.02
N SER A 120 -18.19 18.69 -13.06
CA SER A 120 -16.85 18.34 -12.59
C SER A 120 -16.84 18.09 -11.08
N VAL A 121 -17.49 18.96 -10.31
CA VAL A 121 -17.67 18.77 -8.86
C VAL A 121 -18.53 17.54 -8.59
N GLY A 122 -19.62 17.33 -9.33
CA GLY A 122 -20.49 16.16 -9.20
C GLY A 122 -19.73 14.85 -9.42
N TYR A 123 -18.98 14.72 -10.52
CA TYR A 123 -18.16 13.54 -10.79
C TYR A 123 -17.08 13.35 -9.74
N TYR A 124 -16.45 14.42 -9.30
CA TYR A 124 -15.41 14.35 -8.28
C TYR A 124 -15.95 13.83 -6.95
N ILE A 125 -17.13 14.32 -6.52
CA ILE A 125 -17.83 13.83 -5.33
C ILE A 125 -18.20 12.35 -5.48
N ILE A 126 -18.70 11.93 -6.65
CA ILE A 126 -19.03 10.50 -6.91
C ILE A 126 -17.78 9.63 -6.79
N ILE A 127 -16.67 10.03 -7.42
CA ILE A 127 -15.38 9.32 -7.36
C ILE A 127 -14.88 9.26 -5.91
N ALA A 128 -14.98 10.36 -5.17
CA ALA A 128 -14.56 10.44 -3.78
C ALA A 128 -15.41 9.52 -2.87
N ILE A 129 -16.75 9.58 -2.98
CA ILE A 129 -17.66 8.70 -2.22
C ILE A 129 -17.38 7.24 -2.53
N TRP A 130 -17.26 6.88 -3.80
CA TRP A 130 -16.96 5.52 -4.21
C TRP A 130 -15.61 5.05 -3.65
N SER A 131 -14.57 5.88 -3.72
CA SER A 131 -13.24 5.59 -3.18
C SER A 131 -13.28 5.40 -1.66
N ILE A 132 -14.04 6.22 -0.93
CA ILE A 132 -14.23 6.11 0.53
C ILE A 132 -14.99 4.82 0.88
N PHE A 133 -16.04 4.49 0.13
CA PHE A 133 -16.79 3.26 0.35
C PHE A 133 -15.89 2.03 0.17
N LYS A 134 -15.12 1.97 -0.93
CA LYS A 134 -14.18 0.87 -1.19
C LYS A 134 -13.06 0.83 -0.17
N SER A 135 -12.52 1.99 0.24
CA SER A 135 -11.55 2.13 1.34
C SER A 135 -12.00 1.41 2.61
N VAL A 136 -13.21 1.74 3.07
CA VAL A 136 -13.79 1.16 4.29
C VAL A 136 -14.04 -0.33 4.12
N GLN A 137 -14.53 -0.76 2.95
CA GLN A 137 -14.74 -2.18 2.64
C GLN A 137 -13.43 -2.97 2.71
N LEU A 138 -12.37 -2.48 2.07
CA LEU A 138 -11.05 -3.13 2.03
C LEU A 138 -10.39 -3.17 3.41
N ASN A 139 -10.45 -2.07 4.17
CA ASN A 139 -9.92 -2.04 5.54
C ASN A 139 -10.67 -3.02 6.46
N ARG A 140 -12.00 -3.17 6.28
CA ARG A 140 -12.77 -4.20 6.99
C ARG A 140 -12.35 -5.61 6.61
N GLN A 141 -12.08 -5.87 5.33
CA GLN A 141 -11.56 -7.17 4.86
C GLN A 141 -10.19 -7.47 5.46
N PHE A 142 -9.28 -6.50 5.46
CA PHE A 142 -7.96 -6.63 6.08
C PHE A 142 -8.04 -6.93 7.58
N ARG A 143 -8.88 -6.20 8.32
CA ARG A 143 -9.07 -6.46 9.77
C ARG A 143 -9.55 -7.89 10.02
N ARG A 144 -10.52 -8.38 9.23
CA ARG A 144 -11.02 -9.76 9.33
C ARG A 144 -9.94 -10.79 9.01
N ARG A 145 -9.06 -10.54 8.03
CA ARG A 145 -7.94 -11.43 7.69
C ARG A 145 -6.89 -11.43 8.81
N LYS A 146 -6.55 -10.27 9.33
CA LYS A 146 -5.64 -10.11 10.49
C LYS A 146 -6.16 -10.83 11.73
N GLU A 147 -7.45 -10.70 12.05
CA GLU A 147 -8.07 -11.38 13.21
C GLU A 147 -7.98 -12.90 13.12
N LYS A 148 -7.99 -13.48 11.90
CA LYS A 148 -7.89 -14.92 11.69
C LYS A 148 -6.45 -15.43 11.71
N SER A 149 -5.53 -14.70 11.09
CA SER A 149 -4.14 -15.14 10.95
C SER A 149 -3.23 -14.72 12.10
N ASP A 150 -3.61 -13.70 12.87
CA ASP A 150 -2.79 -12.93 13.83
C ASP A 150 -1.46 -12.36 13.26
N LYS A 151 -1.20 -12.59 11.97
CA LYS A 151 -0.05 -12.07 11.24
C LYS A 151 -0.45 -10.84 10.44
N LYS A 152 0.49 -9.91 10.32
CA LYS A 152 0.34 -8.67 9.56
C LYS A 152 1.40 -8.65 8.46
N TRP A 153 1.00 -8.75 7.20
CA TRP A 153 1.93 -8.71 6.08
C TRP A 153 2.02 -7.28 5.52
N MET A 154 3.24 -6.83 5.21
CA MET A 154 3.47 -5.47 4.72
C MET A 154 2.76 -5.21 3.39
N LEU A 155 2.94 -6.10 2.39
CA LEU A 155 2.27 -5.97 1.10
C LEU A 155 0.74 -6.04 1.22
N GLU A 156 0.22 -6.90 2.09
CA GLU A 156 -1.22 -7.01 2.33
C GLU A 156 -1.76 -5.69 2.90
N GLU A 157 -1.11 -5.15 3.94
CA GLU A 157 -1.52 -3.86 4.50
C GLU A 157 -1.48 -2.76 3.44
N MET A 158 -0.46 -2.73 2.58
CA MET A 158 -0.35 -1.74 1.51
C MET A 158 -1.51 -1.83 0.51
N ILE A 159 -1.89 -3.03 0.08
CA ILE A 159 -3.00 -3.24 -0.86
C ILE A 159 -4.34 -2.80 -0.25
N TYR A 160 -4.60 -3.15 1.01
CA TYR A 160 -5.92 -2.95 1.62
C TYR A 160 -6.08 -1.62 2.38
N LYS A 161 -4.98 -1.00 2.84
CA LYS A 161 -5.00 0.30 3.56
C LYS A 161 -4.56 1.51 2.74
N GLN A 162 -4.24 1.35 1.46
CA GLN A 162 -3.84 2.45 0.56
C GLN A 162 -4.79 3.66 0.60
N ALA A 163 -6.06 3.40 0.92
CA ALA A 163 -7.17 4.30 0.80
C ALA A 163 -7.35 5.32 1.96
N GLY A 164 -6.65 5.11 3.09
CA GLY A 164 -6.73 6.02 4.24
C GLY A 164 -6.17 7.42 3.93
N GLY A 165 -5.03 7.48 3.23
CA GLY A 165 -4.42 8.74 2.80
C GLY A 165 -5.18 9.41 1.65
N THR A 166 -5.68 8.62 0.70
CA THR A 166 -6.40 9.13 -0.49
C THR A 166 -7.67 9.88 -0.12
N THR A 167 -8.37 9.47 0.95
CA THR A 167 -9.62 10.10 1.41
C THR A 167 -9.40 11.55 1.86
N LEU A 168 -8.34 11.81 2.63
CA LEU A 168 -8.02 13.16 3.11
C LEU A 168 -7.61 14.07 1.95
N VAL A 169 -6.81 13.53 1.02
CA VAL A 169 -6.46 14.24 -0.21
C VAL A 169 -7.73 14.59 -0.99
N PHE A 170 -8.64 13.63 -1.21
CA PHE A 170 -9.86 13.90 -1.97
C PHE A 170 -10.72 15.00 -1.34
N MET A 171 -10.92 14.98 -0.03
CA MET A 171 -11.70 16.02 0.66
C MET A 171 -11.07 17.41 0.54
N SER A 172 -9.75 17.51 0.64
CA SER A 172 -9.04 18.80 0.56
C SER A 172 -9.12 19.49 -0.80
N GLN A 173 -9.28 18.73 -1.89
CA GLN A 173 -9.18 19.26 -3.25
C GLN A 173 -10.53 19.63 -3.89
N VAL A 174 -11.68 19.40 -3.22
CA VAL A 174 -13.02 19.71 -3.76
C VAL A 174 -13.11 21.18 -4.19
N TYR A 175 -12.65 22.10 -3.36
CA TYR A 175 -12.67 23.53 -3.65
C TYR A 175 -11.79 23.90 -4.86
N ASN A 176 -10.61 23.26 -4.98
CA ASN A 176 -9.72 23.47 -6.11
C ASN A 176 -10.33 22.98 -7.42
N VAL A 177 -11.05 21.85 -7.40
CA VAL A 177 -11.76 21.34 -8.59
C VAL A 177 -12.78 22.36 -9.09
N PHE A 178 -13.58 22.94 -8.18
CA PHE A 178 -14.54 23.98 -8.53
C PHE A 178 -13.86 25.22 -9.13
N LEU A 179 -12.85 25.76 -8.43
CA LEU A 179 -12.17 26.99 -8.83
C LEU A 179 -11.40 26.87 -10.16
N ILE A 180 -10.79 25.71 -10.42
CA ILE A 180 -10.12 25.46 -11.70
C ILE A 180 -11.17 25.22 -12.80
N SER A 181 -12.26 24.52 -12.51
CA SER A 181 -13.31 24.29 -13.51
C SER A 181 -13.97 25.59 -13.99
N ASP A 182 -14.24 26.54 -13.09
CA ASP A 182 -14.81 27.85 -13.41
C ASP A 182 -13.86 28.70 -14.28
N ARG A 183 -12.61 28.87 -13.83
CA ARG A 183 -11.59 29.68 -14.53
C ARG A 183 -11.26 29.23 -15.96
N PHE A 184 -11.46 27.96 -16.24
CA PHE A 184 -11.07 27.35 -17.50
C PHE A 184 -12.27 26.88 -18.34
N SER A 185 -13.50 27.20 -17.91
CA SER A 185 -14.72 26.93 -18.65
C SER A 185 -14.66 27.51 -20.08
N GLY A 186 -15.18 26.75 -21.05
CA GLY A 186 -15.24 27.16 -22.47
C GLY A 186 -13.92 27.08 -23.27
N LYS A 187 -12.77 26.79 -22.64
CA LYS A 187 -11.50 26.61 -23.37
C LYS A 187 -11.34 25.15 -23.81
N PHE A 188 -11.26 24.92 -25.12
CA PHE A 188 -11.07 23.57 -25.70
C PHE A 188 -9.89 22.81 -25.07
N THR A 189 -8.75 23.47 -24.90
CA THR A 189 -7.54 22.86 -24.30
C THR A 189 -7.76 22.43 -22.86
N ALA A 190 -8.52 23.22 -22.09
CA ALA A 190 -8.84 22.90 -20.71
C ALA A 190 -9.83 21.75 -20.61
N ILE A 191 -10.88 21.74 -21.44
CA ILE A 191 -11.87 20.66 -21.49
C ILE A 191 -11.16 19.34 -21.75
N LEU A 192 -10.30 19.27 -22.77
CA LEU A 192 -9.50 18.07 -23.06
C LEU A 192 -8.65 17.64 -21.86
N PHE A 193 -7.92 18.57 -21.26
CA PHE A 193 -7.05 18.27 -20.12
C PHE A 193 -7.83 17.72 -18.92
N PHE A 194 -8.97 18.33 -18.59
CA PHE A 194 -9.86 17.87 -17.53
C PHE A 194 -10.43 16.48 -17.81
N SER A 195 -10.88 16.22 -19.03
CA SER A 195 -11.40 14.90 -19.40
C SER A 195 -10.34 13.81 -19.31
N ILE A 196 -9.10 14.09 -19.71
CA ILE A 196 -7.96 13.18 -19.53
C ILE A 196 -7.72 12.91 -18.04
N ILE A 197 -7.65 13.96 -17.21
CA ILE A 197 -7.41 13.81 -15.77
C ILE A 197 -8.49 12.99 -15.10
N PHE A 198 -9.78 13.28 -15.35
CA PHE A 198 -10.87 12.55 -14.72
C PHE A 198 -10.92 11.08 -15.19
N THR A 199 -10.58 10.82 -16.45
CA THR A 199 -10.45 9.45 -16.97
C THR A 199 -9.32 8.70 -16.27
N LEU A 200 -8.12 9.29 -16.20
CA LEU A 200 -6.98 8.70 -15.51
C LEU A 200 -7.27 8.50 -14.03
N LEU A 201 -7.89 9.48 -13.37
CA LEU A 201 -8.26 9.39 -11.97
C LEU A 201 -9.20 8.21 -11.73
N THR A 202 -10.24 8.07 -12.53
CA THR A 202 -11.19 6.96 -12.43
C THR A 202 -10.51 5.62 -12.67
N LEU A 203 -9.63 5.55 -13.67
CA LEU A 203 -8.88 4.34 -14.00
C LEU A 203 -7.93 3.93 -12.87
N ILE A 204 -7.15 4.86 -12.33
CA ILE A 204 -6.20 4.60 -11.24
C ILE A 204 -6.94 4.13 -9.99
N ASN A 205 -8.06 4.79 -9.64
CA ASN A 205 -8.88 4.37 -8.50
C ASN A 205 -9.51 2.99 -8.73
N TYR A 206 -9.97 2.69 -9.94
CA TYR A 206 -10.49 1.38 -10.30
C TYR A 206 -9.45 0.27 -10.13
N ILE A 207 -8.26 0.46 -10.71
CA ILE A 207 -7.19 -0.53 -10.62
C ILE A 207 -6.76 -0.73 -9.16
N SER A 208 -6.59 0.37 -8.41
CA SER A 208 -6.10 0.32 -7.03
C SER A 208 -7.12 -0.25 -6.03
N PHE A 209 -8.41 0.10 -6.15
CA PHE A 209 -9.43 -0.29 -5.16
C PHE A 209 -10.26 -1.51 -5.54
N GLN A 210 -10.24 -1.93 -6.81
CA GLN A 210 -11.00 -3.10 -7.26
C GLN A 210 -10.08 -4.17 -7.82
N LEU A 211 -9.23 -3.83 -8.79
CA LEU A 211 -8.50 -4.85 -9.54
C LEU A 211 -7.38 -5.52 -8.72
N ILE A 212 -6.51 -4.71 -8.10
CA ILE A 212 -5.38 -5.22 -7.30
C ILE A 212 -5.88 -5.98 -6.05
N PRO A 213 -6.83 -5.47 -5.26
CA PRO A 213 -7.33 -6.20 -4.09
C PRO A 213 -7.98 -7.54 -4.45
N ASN A 214 -8.66 -7.64 -5.60
CA ASN A 214 -9.23 -8.91 -6.07
C ASN A 214 -8.15 -9.94 -6.43
N LYS A 215 -6.93 -9.50 -6.77
CA LYS A 215 -5.77 -10.35 -7.06
C LYS A 215 -4.80 -10.47 -5.88
N ALA A 216 -5.11 -9.85 -4.74
CA ALA A 216 -4.19 -9.75 -3.61
C ALA A 216 -3.69 -11.11 -3.12
N GLU A 217 -4.54 -12.13 -3.09
CA GLU A 217 -4.17 -13.46 -2.61
C GLU A 217 -3.11 -14.13 -3.50
N ALA A 218 -3.24 -14.01 -4.82
CA ALA A 218 -2.23 -14.52 -5.75
C ALA A 218 -0.91 -13.75 -5.60
N LEU A 219 -0.98 -12.41 -5.47
CA LEU A 219 0.20 -11.56 -5.28
C LEU A 219 0.91 -11.84 -3.94
N LEU A 220 0.14 -12.12 -2.89
CA LEU A 220 0.67 -12.48 -1.58
C LEU A 220 1.31 -13.86 -1.60
N ASN A 221 0.70 -14.86 -2.24
CA ASN A 221 1.29 -16.19 -2.38
C ASN A 221 2.60 -16.17 -3.20
N GLU A 222 2.66 -15.35 -4.26
CA GLU A 222 3.89 -15.16 -5.05
C GLU A 222 5.00 -14.45 -4.24
N THR A 223 4.61 -13.57 -3.32
CA THR A 223 5.53 -12.76 -2.53
C THR A 223 5.99 -13.46 -1.26
N TYR A 224 5.10 -14.23 -0.64
CA TYR A 224 5.26 -14.91 0.62
C TYR A 224 4.73 -16.34 0.46
N PRO A 225 5.58 -17.32 0.09
CA PRO A 225 5.15 -18.71 -0.02
C PRO A 225 4.51 -19.25 1.28
N GLU A 226 4.99 -18.77 2.42
CA GLU A 226 4.48 -19.08 3.76
C GLU A 226 3.08 -18.52 4.06
N PHE A 227 2.54 -17.65 3.20
CA PHE A 227 1.16 -17.16 3.34
C PHE A 227 0.11 -18.24 3.03
N SER A 228 0.49 -19.23 2.21
CA SER A 228 -0.39 -20.33 1.79
C SER A 228 -0.39 -21.55 2.74
N LEU A 229 0.48 -21.54 3.74
CA LEU A 229 0.64 -22.57 4.77
C LEU A 229 -0.18 -22.25 6.02
#